data_AF-A0AAE8ZWN8-F1
#
_entry.id   AF-A0AAE8ZWN8-F1
#
_cell.length_a   1.000
_cell.length_b   1.000
_cell.length_c   1.000
_cell.angle_alpha   90.00
_cell.angle_beta   90.00
_cell.angle_gamma   90.00
#
_symmetry.space_group_name_H-M   'P 1'
#
loop_
_entity.id
_entity.type
_entity.pdbx_description
1 polymer ?
#
loop_
_entity_poly.entity_id
_entity_poly.type
_entity_poly.pdbx_seq_one_letter_code
_entity_poly.pdbx_strand_id
1 'polypeptide(L)'
;MLASLATPRVFFPTIGGRPLGIFVKLGITVPVQLYVGFGCFGAMVASIILSFLYRHQVTVNQDNILKCNRWFQICVMVVNYVLLSNALLPALFTSPDSQLATKIEILRNEPCPAKDLLHPDSYVLQSSVDRLFPYFCGLVVFVGCQCAFMGLHCSWVLFFSTLTTKLSRKTRKMQAKLLVALVAQFAIPTTLCYCPMAYFAITTLVNHYWQCK
;
A
#
# COMPACT_ATOMS: atom_id res chain seq x y z
N MET A 1 -13.00 -10.82 9.83
CA MET A 1 -13.66 -9.81 10.68
C MET A 1 -13.47 -8.37 10.20
N LEU A 2 -12.32 -7.95 9.64
CA LEU A 2 -12.20 -6.59 9.04
C LEU A 2 -12.96 -6.43 7.71
N ALA A 3 -12.98 -7.47 6.86
CA ALA A 3 -13.72 -7.44 5.60
C ALA A 3 -15.23 -7.18 5.78
N SER A 4 -15.83 -7.58 6.90
CA SER A 4 -17.25 -7.33 7.18
C SER A 4 -17.59 -5.86 7.49
N LEU A 5 -16.60 -5.02 7.81
CA LEU A 5 -16.84 -3.60 8.16
C LEU A 5 -17.03 -2.75 6.91
N ALA A 6 -16.14 -2.88 5.92
CA ALA A 6 -16.19 -2.18 4.65
C ALA A 6 -15.46 -2.99 3.56
N THR A 7 -16.19 -3.81 2.81
CA THR A 7 -15.72 -4.46 1.58
C THR A 7 -15.82 -3.47 0.43
N PRO A 8 -14.71 -3.08 -0.21
CA PRO A 8 -14.78 -2.21 -1.38
C PRO A 8 -15.27 -3.00 -2.61
N ARG A 9 -16.36 -2.55 -3.23
CA ARG A 9 -16.64 -2.86 -4.64
C ARG A 9 -16.07 -1.76 -5.49
N VAL A 10 -14.91 -2.02 -6.09
CA VAL A 10 -14.24 -1.08 -6.98
C VAL A 10 -14.91 -1.14 -8.35
N PHE A 11 -15.21 0.02 -8.93
CA PHE A 11 -15.65 0.13 -10.31
C PHE A 11 -14.40 0.24 -11.18
N PHE A 12 -14.41 -0.36 -12.35
CA PHE A 12 -13.31 -0.28 -13.30
C PHE A 12 -13.92 0.01 -14.68
N PRO A 13 -13.27 0.82 -15.53
CA PRO A 13 -11.94 1.45 -15.35
C PRO A 13 -11.94 2.74 -14.51
N THR A 14 -13.11 3.27 -14.15
CA THR A 14 -13.24 4.47 -13.30
C THR A 14 -12.57 4.30 -11.94
N ILE A 15 -11.70 5.22 -11.51
CA ILE A 15 -11.14 5.18 -10.15
C ILE A 15 -12.24 5.59 -9.16
N GLY A 16 -13.02 4.61 -8.72
CA GLY A 16 -14.16 4.81 -7.83
C GLY A 16 -14.71 3.47 -7.36
N GLY A 17 -15.72 3.52 -6.51
CA GLY A 17 -16.32 2.31 -5.98
C GLY A 17 -17.42 2.59 -4.98
N ARG A 18 -17.97 1.50 -4.45
CA ARG A 18 -18.94 1.51 -3.38
C ARG A 18 -18.45 0.60 -2.25
N PRO A 19 -18.26 1.11 -1.03
CA PRO A 19 -18.06 0.22 0.11
C PRO A 19 -19.37 -0.52 0.41
N LEU A 20 -19.25 -1.75 0.90
CA LEU A 20 -20.36 -2.54 1.42
C LEU A 20 -20.00 -3.04 2.81
N GLY A 21 -20.90 -2.94 3.77
CA GLY A 21 -20.66 -3.49 5.10
C GLY A 21 -21.38 -2.72 6.19
N ILE A 22 -20.93 -2.93 7.42
CA ILE A 22 -21.53 -2.33 8.61
C ILE A 22 -21.41 -0.81 8.58
N PHE A 23 -20.30 -0.26 8.09
CA PHE A 23 -20.09 1.20 8.07
C PHE A 23 -21.08 1.95 7.18
N VAL A 24 -21.51 1.32 6.08
CA VAL A 24 -22.57 1.87 5.23
C VAL A 24 -23.92 1.83 5.95
N LYS A 25 -24.23 0.73 6.66
CA LYS A 25 -25.46 0.62 7.46
C LYS A 25 -25.51 1.63 8.61
N LEU A 26 -24.36 2.03 9.13
CA LEU A 26 -24.22 3.05 10.17
C LEU A 26 -24.20 4.49 9.61
N GLY A 27 -24.30 4.68 8.29
CA GLY A 27 -24.32 6.00 7.67
C GLY A 27 -22.96 6.72 7.62
N ILE A 28 -21.84 6.00 7.78
CA ILE A 28 -20.50 6.61 7.68
C ILE A 28 -20.23 6.97 6.22
N THR A 29 -19.84 8.21 5.95
CA THR A 29 -19.54 8.69 4.59
C THR A 29 -18.40 7.91 3.93
N VAL A 30 -18.49 7.68 2.62
CA VAL A 30 -17.50 6.90 1.86
C VAL A 30 -16.06 7.45 1.95
N PRO A 31 -15.80 8.77 1.87
CA PRO A 31 -14.44 9.31 1.98
C PRO A 31 -13.76 8.95 3.31
N VAL A 32 -14.50 8.95 4.42
CA VAL A 32 -13.99 8.57 5.74
C VAL A 32 -13.64 7.07 5.77
N GLN A 33 -14.49 6.21 5.19
CA GLN A 33 -14.20 4.79 5.11
C GLN A 33 -12.94 4.50 4.26
N LEU A 34 -12.78 5.21 3.15
CA LEU A 34 -11.58 5.11 2.31
C LEU A 34 -10.33 5.58 3.06
N TYR A 35 -10.39 6.72 3.74
CA TYR A 35 -9.28 7.24 4.54
C TYR A 35 -8.86 6.26 5.64
N VAL A 36 -9.81 5.70 6.40
CA VAL A 36 -9.51 4.72 7.45
C VAL A 36 -8.92 3.43 6.85
N GLY A 37 -9.53 2.90 5.78
CA GLY A 37 -9.08 1.65 5.15
C GLY A 37 -7.66 1.75 4.59
N PHE A 38 -7.40 2.77 3.77
CA PHE A 38 -6.06 2.99 3.21
C PHE A 38 -5.07 3.48 4.27
N GLY A 39 -5.51 4.22 5.28
CA GLY A 39 -4.67 4.65 6.40
C GLY A 39 -4.16 3.47 7.23
N CYS A 40 -5.03 2.49 7.51
CA CYS A 40 -4.63 1.22 8.14
C CYS A 40 -3.66 0.42 7.27
N PHE A 41 -3.88 0.37 5.95
CA PHE A 41 -2.96 -0.28 5.03
C PHE A 41 -1.58 0.42 5.01
N GLY A 42 -1.55 1.75 4.94
CA GLY A 42 -0.32 2.54 5.04
C GLY A 42 0.41 2.33 6.37
N ALA A 43 -0.33 2.27 7.49
CA ALA A 43 0.23 1.99 8.81
C ALA A 43 0.86 0.58 8.90
N MET A 44 0.24 -0.41 8.26
CA MET A 44 0.81 -1.76 8.15
C MET A 44 2.13 -1.74 7.37
N VAL A 45 2.18 -1.07 6.21
CA VAL A 45 3.40 -0.94 5.40
C VAL A 45 4.50 -0.22 6.19
N ALA A 46 4.17 0.87 6.88
CA ALA A 46 5.11 1.60 7.74
C ALA A 46 5.68 0.70 8.85
N SER A 47 4.85 -0.18 9.44
CA SER A 47 5.28 -1.14 10.47
C SER A 47 6.24 -2.20 9.93
N ILE A 48 6.08 -2.61 8.67
CA ILE A 48 7.01 -3.51 7.99
C ILE A 48 8.37 -2.81 7.79
N ILE A 49 8.38 -1.57 7.28
CA ILE A 49 9.61 -0.78 7.12
C ILE A 49 10.32 -0.61 8.46
N LEU A 50 9.59 -0.29 9.52
CA LEU A 50 10.14 -0.19 10.87
C LEU A 50 10.77 -1.50 11.33
N SER A 51 10.15 -2.63 11.03
CA SER A 51 10.69 -3.95 11.37
C SER A 51 12.00 -4.24 10.65
N PHE A 52 12.13 -3.82 9.38
CA PHE A 52 13.39 -3.88 8.63
C PHE A 52 14.44 -2.94 9.21
N LEU A 53 14.07 -1.68 9.51
CA LEU A 53 14.98 -0.70 10.10
C LEU A 53 15.51 -1.15 11.45
N TYR A 54 14.64 -1.63 12.34
CA TYR A 54 15.04 -2.11 13.66
C TYR A 54 16.05 -3.26 13.54
N ARG A 55 15.79 -4.23 12.67
CA ARG A 55 16.70 -5.37 12.46
C ARG A 55 18.02 -4.94 11.85
N HIS A 56 17.97 -4.05 10.88
CA HIS A 56 19.16 -3.47 10.27
C HIS A 56 20.02 -2.81 11.35
N GLN A 57 19.42 -1.98 12.18
CA GLN A 57 20.14 -1.28 13.25
C GLN A 57 20.65 -2.23 14.34
N VAL A 58 19.98 -3.34 14.65
CA VAL A 58 20.48 -4.34 15.62
C VAL A 58 21.62 -5.18 15.04
N THR A 59 21.58 -5.50 13.74
CA THR A 59 22.54 -6.39 13.09
C THR A 59 23.82 -5.66 12.68
N VAL A 60 23.73 -4.36 12.42
CA VAL A 60 24.87 -3.52 12.01
C VAL A 60 25.74 -3.13 13.22
N ASN A 61 27.05 -3.24 13.02
CA ASN A 61 28.08 -2.87 13.99
C ASN A 61 28.01 -1.40 14.42
N GLN A 62 28.52 -1.10 15.61
CA GLN A 62 28.56 0.26 16.14
C GLN A 62 29.42 1.20 15.30
N ASP A 63 30.48 0.70 14.68
CA ASP A 63 31.43 1.52 13.88
C ASP A 63 31.02 1.69 12.41
N ASN A 64 29.90 1.10 11.99
CA ASN A 64 29.44 1.22 10.59
C ASN A 64 28.72 2.56 10.39
N ILE A 65 29.03 3.26 9.29
CA ILE A 65 28.41 4.53 8.87
C ILE A 65 26.86 4.42 8.80
N LEU A 66 26.33 3.22 8.53
CA LEU A 66 24.90 2.96 8.45
C LEU A 66 24.22 2.77 9.82
N LYS A 67 24.98 2.81 10.92
CA LYS A 67 24.45 2.82 12.28
C LYS A 67 23.90 4.20 12.61
N CYS A 68 22.61 4.27 12.89
CA CYS A 68 21.94 5.53 13.19
C CYS A 68 21.64 5.67 14.68
N ASN A 69 21.66 6.91 15.17
CA ASN A 69 21.21 7.23 16.52
C ASN A 69 19.72 6.89 16.73
N ARG A 70 19.34 6.54 17.97
CA ARG A 70 17.96 6.17 18.30
C ARG A 70 16.94 7.26 17.93
N TRP A 71 17.29 8.52 18.14
CA TRP A 71 16.44 9.66 17.75
C TRP A 71 16.21 9.73 16.24
N PHE A 72 17.25 9.55 15.44
CA PHE A 72 17.12 9.52 13.98
C PHE A 72 16.20 8.37 13.53
N GLN A 73 16.33 7.19 14.15
CA GLN A 73 15.45 6.05 13.85
C GLN A 73 13.98 6.35 14.18
N ILE A 74 13.71 7.00 15.32
CA ILE A 74 12.37 7.44 15.70
C ILE A 74 11.84 8.47 14.71
N CYS A 75 12.65 9.45 14.30
CA CYS A 75 12.25 10.44 13.29
C CYS A 75 11.88 9.77 11.97
N VAL A 76 12.72 8.86 11.45
CA VAL A 76 12.43 8.10 10.23
C VAL A 76 11.15 7.28 10.38
N MET A 77 10.93 6.65 11.53
CA MET A 77 9.72 5.90 11.82
C MET A 77 8.47 6.79 11.77
N VAL A 78 8.48 7.91 12.49
CA VAL A 78 7.34 8.85 12.55
C VAL A 78 7.05 9.41 11.17
N VAL A 79 8.07 9.82 10.42
CA VAL A 79 7.91 10.37 9.06
C VAL A 79 7.30 9.32 8.13
N ASN A 80 7.82 8.09 8.10
CA ASN A 80 7.25 7.03 7.24
C ASN A 80 5.82 6.67 7.66
N TYR A 81 5.55 6.59 8.96
CA TYR A 81 4.20 6.31 9.45
C TYR A 81 3.20 7.39 9.02
N VAL A 82 3.51 8.66 9.27
CA VAL A 82 2.64 9.78 8.89
C VAL A 82 2.46 9.86 7.38
N LEU A 83 3.54 9.75 6.60
CA LEU A 83 3.49 9.83 5.14
C LEU A 83 2.65 8.70 4.54
N LEU A 84 2.87 7.44 4.97
CA LEU A 84 2.19 6.29 4.38
C LEU A 84 0.73 6.18 4.83
N SER A 85 0.42 6.47 6.09
CA SER A 85 -0.97 6.48 6.57
C SER A 85 -1.80 7.60 5.95
N ASN A 86 -1.17 8.71 5.53
CA ASN A 86 -1.84 9.82 4.86
C ASN A 86 -1.69 9.79 3.33
N ALA A 87 -1.17 8.69 2.76
CA ALA A 87 -0.89 8.61 1.34
C ALA A 87 -2.11 8.84 0.45
N LEU A 88 -3.33 8.57 0.94
CA LEU A 88 -4.58 8.78 0.22
C LEU A 88 -5.08 10.24 0.26
N LEU A 89 -4.61 11.08 1.20
CA LEU A 89 -5.12 12.45 1.36
C LEU A 89 -5.06 13.28 0.06
N PRO A 90 -3.95 13.27 -0.71
CA PRO A 90 -3.91 13.99 -1.97
C PRO A 90 -5.03 13.57 -2.92
N ALA A 91 -5.34 12.27 -3.01
CA ALA A 91 -6.42 11.76 -3.84
C ALA A 91 -7.77 12.35 -3.41
N LEU A 92 -8.06 12.34 -2.11
CA LEU A 92 -9.31 12.87 -1.55
C LEU A 92 -9.46 14.38 -1.77
N PHE A 93 -8.38 15.16 -1.63
CA PHE A 93 -8.42 16.60 -1.88
C PHE A 93 -8.57 16.96 -3.36
N THR A 94 -8.11 16.08 -4.26
CA THR A 94 -8.29 16.24 -5.72
C THR A 94 -9.54 15.56 -6.26
N SER A 95 -10.41 15.07 -5.37
CA SER A 95 -11.65 14.43 -5.78
C SER A 95 -12.60 15.43 -6.45
N PRO A 96 -13.44 15.00 -7.40
CA PRO A 96 -14.30 15.92 -8.14
C PRO A 96 -15.37 16.54 -7.24
N ASP A 97 -15.51 17.88 -7.33
CA ASP A 97 -16.48 18.68 -6.56
C ASP A 97 -17.92 18.20 -6.79
N SER A 98 -18.26 17.91 -8.04
CA SER A 98 -19.60 17.46 -8.45
C SER A 98 -19.63 15.96 -8.77
N GLN A 99 -19.78 15.13 -7.75
CA GLN A 99 -19.85 13.66 -7.89
C GLN A 99 -20.91 13.19 -8.90
N LEU A 100 -22.10 13.83 -8.93
CA LEU A 100 -23.17 13.43 -9.85
C LEU A 100 -22.83 13.72 -11.31
N ALA A 101 -22.29 14.89 -11.62
CA ALA A 101 -21.93 15.26 -12.99
C ALA A 101 -20.82 14.34 -13.53
N THR A 102 -19.79 14.06 -12.72
CA THR A 102 -18.72 13.13 -13.10
C THR A 102 -19.24 11.71 -13.32
N LYS A 103 -20.14 11.21 -12.48
CA LYS A 103 -20.79 9.91 -12.69
C LYS A 103 -21.54 9.87 -14.03
N ILE A 104 -22.29 10.92 -14.37
CA ILE A 104 -23.03 11.01 -15.65
C ILE A 104 -22.07 11.05 -16.85
N GLU A 105 -20.98 11.80 -16.74
CA GLU A 105 -19.96 11.89 -17.79
C GLU A 105 -19.30 10.52 -18.05
N ILE A 106 -18.93 9.80 -16.98
CA ILE A 106 -18.39 8.44 -17.07
C ILE A 106 -19.38 7.50 -17.75
N LEU A 107 -20.67 7.55 -17.38
CA LEU A 107 -21.70 6.72 -18.02
C LEU A 107 -21.82 6.96 -19.52
N ARG A 108 -21.52 8.18 -19.99
CA ARG A 108 -21.63 8.55 -21.40
C ARG A 108 -20.40 8.17 -22.21
N ASN A 109 -19.22 8.23 -21.60
CA ASN A 109 -17.94 8.09 -22.29
C ASN A 109 -17.36 6.67 -22.22
N GLU A 110 -17.69 5.90 -21.18
CA GLU A 110 -17.16 4.54 -21.00
C GLU A 110 -17.95 3.51 -21.82
N PRO A 111 -17.29 2.60 -22.55
CA PRO A 111 -17.96 1.54 -23.31
C PRO A 111 -18.66 0.51 -22.41
N CYS A 112 -18.23 0.39 -21.15
CA CYS A 112 -18.81 -0.55 -20.17
C CYS A 112 -19.00 0.09 -18.79
N PRO A 113 -20.04 0.92 -18.59
CA PRO A 113 -20.24 1.59 -17.31
C PRO A 113 -20.66 0.61 -16.20
N ALA A 114 -20.16 0.82 -14.99
CA ALA A 114 -20.58 0.06 -13.83
C ALA A 114 -22.07 0.31 -13.51
N LYS A 115 -22.87 -0.76 -13.43
CA LYS A 115 -24.33 -0.68 -13.19
C LYS A 115 -24.69 0.08 -11.90
N ASP A 116 -23.85 -0.02 -10.88
CA ASP A 116 -24.04 0.61 -9.57
C ASP A 116 -23.45 2.03 -9.47
N LEU A 117 -23.00 2.63 -10.58
CA LEU A 117 -22.30 3.92 -10.55
C LEU A 117 -23.19 5.08 -10.07
N LEU A 118 -24.49 5.06 -10.33
CA LEU A 118 -25.44 6.09 -9.86
C LEU A 118 -25.97 5.88 -8.44
N HIS A 119 -25.57 4.79 -7.78
CA HIS A 119 -26.03 4.51 -6.42
C HIS A 119 -25.61 5.64 -5.44
N PRO A 120 -26.42 6.00 -4.42
CA PRO A 120 -26.05 7.06 -3.47
C PRO A 120 -24.71 6.79 -2.76
N ASP A 121 -24.45 5.54 -2.36
CA ASP A 121 -23.18 5.14 -1.72
C ASP A 121 -22.00 4.95 -2.69
N SER A 122 -22.14 5.22 -3.99
CA SER A 122 -21.00 5.18 -4.91
C SER A 122 -20.19 6.47 -4.79
N TYR A 123 -18.87 6.34 -4.89
CA TYR A 123 -17.95 7.47 -4.84
C TYR A 123 -16.91 7.35 -5.94
N VAL A 124 -16.76 8.41 -6.73
CA VAL A 124 -15.70 8.53 -7.73
C VAL A 124 -14.56 9.29 -7.06
N LEU A 125 -13.46 8.58 -6.84
CA LEU A 125 -12.27 9.16 -6.22
C LEU A 125 -11.55 10.06 -7.24
N GLN A 126 -11.36 9.58 -8.46
CA GLN A 126 -10.68 10.32 -9.52
C GLN A 126 -11.34 10.09 -10.89
N SER A 127 -11.49 11.14 -11.68
CA SER A 127 -11.90 11.09 -13.08
C SER A 127 -10.75 10.84 -14.05
N SER A 128 -9.52 11.23 -13.69
CA SER A 128 -8.31 11.09 -14.52
C SER A 128 -7.20 10.35 -13.78
N VAL A 129 -6.58 9.37 -14.43
CA VAL A 129 -5.51 8.53 -13.88
C VAL A 129 -4.15 9.27 -13.84
N ASP A 130 -3.96 10.25 -14.73
CA ASP A 130 -2.66 10.82 -15.09
C ASP A 130 -1.88 11.47 -13.95
N ARG A 131 -2.56 12.09 -12.99
CA ARG A 131 -1.90 12.81 -11.88
C ARG A 131 -1.61 11.94 -10.67
N LEU A 132 -2.50 10.99 -10.37
CA LEU A 132 -2.44 10.21 -9.14
C LEU A 132 -1.64 8.91 -9.31
N PHE A 133 -1.65 8.34 -10.52
CA PHE A 133 -0.90 7.15 -10.86
C PHE A 133 0.62 7.29 -10.66
N PRO A 134 1.31 8.33 -11.19
CA PRO A 134 2.74 8.49 -10.97
C PRO A 134 3.08 8.70 -9.48
N TYR A 135 2.20 9.37 -8.72
CA TYR A 135 2.36 9.53 -7.28
C TYR A 135 2.34 8.19 -6.53
N PHE A 136 1.34 7.34 -6.80
CA PHE A 136 1.28 6.01 -6.18
C PHE A 136 2.42 5.10 -6.64
N CYS A 137 2.79 5.12 -7.92
CA CYS A 137 3.98 4.42 -8.41
C CYS A 137 5.25 4.88 -7.70
N GLY A 138 5.40 6.20 -7.47
CA GLY A 138 6.51 6.77 -6.72
C GLY A 138 6.57 6.26 -5.28
N LEU A 139 5.43 6.21 -4.57
CA LEU A 139 5.34 5.65 -3.22
C LEU A 139 5.73 4.17 -3.17
N VAL A 140 5.25 3.39 -4.15
CA VAL A 140 5.59 1.97 -4.30
C VAL A 140 7.10 1.78 -4.44
N VAL A 141 7.72 2.53 -5.36
CA VAL A 141 9.17 2.44 -5.61
C VAL A 141 9.93 2.89 -4.37
N PHE A 142 9.51 3.96 -3.72
CA PHE A 142 10.12 4.46 -2.48
C PHE A 142 10.12 3.39 -1.37
N VAL A 143 8.98 2.78 -1.09
CA VAL A 143 8.86 1.69 -0.10
C VAL A 143 9.70 0.48 -0.51
N GLY A 144 9.63 0.09 -1.79
CA GLY A 144 10.38 -1.04 -2.33
C GLY A 144 11.90 -0.85 -2.18
N CYS A 145 12.40 0.34 -2.50
CA CYS A 145 13.81 0.69 -2.37
C CYS A 145 14.27 0.66 -0.91
N GLN A 146 13.49 1.20 0.04
CA GLN A 146 13.84 1.16 1.46
C GLN A 146 13.93 -0.27 1.99
N CYS A 147 12.91 -1.08 1.74
CA CYS A 147 12.86 -2.48 2.17
C CYS A 147 13.98 -3.30 1.52
N ALA A 148 14.22 -3.12 0.22
CA ALA A 148 15.28 -3.82 -0.51
C ALA A 148 16.66 -3.43 0.02
N PHE A 149 16.95 -2.14 0.19
CA PHE A 149 18.22 -1.68 0.73
C PHE A 149 18.50 -2.28 2.12
N MET A 150 17.55 -2.14 3.05
CA MET A 150 17.71 -2.65 4.42
C MET A 150 17.77 -4.18 4.45
N GLY A 151 16.94 -4.87 3.66
CA GLY A 151 16.88 -6.32 3.60
C GLY A 151 18.15 -6.94 2.99
N LEU A 152 18.63 -6.39 1.87
CA LEU A 152 19.85 -6.84 1.21
C LEU A 152 21.07 -6.60 2.10
N HIS A 153 21.18 -5.43 2.72
CA HIS A 153 22.30 -5.14 3.61
C HIS A 153 22.27 -6.02 4.87
N CYS A 154 21.10 -6.23 5.48
CA CYS A 154 20.94 -7.20 6.58
C CYS A 154 21.38 -8.61 6.16
N SER A 155 20.97 -9.07 4.97
CA SER A 155 21.34 -10.38 4.44
C SER A 155 22.85 -10.48 4.27
N TRP A 156 23.47 -9.47 3.65
CA TRP A 156 24.91 -9.40 3.44
C TRP A 156 25.68 -9.51 4.76
N VAL A 157 25.30 -8.71 5.76
CA VAL A 157 25.92 -8.74 7.08
C VAL A 157 25.74 -10.11 7.76
N LEU A 158 24.56 -10.72 7.65
CA LEU A 158 24.26 -11.98 8.32
C LEU A 158 24.98 -13.19 7.71
N PHE A 159 25.19 -13.20 6.39
CA PHE A 159 25.73 -14.36 5.67
C PHE A 159 27.21 -14.24 5.29
N PHE A 160 27.67 -13.05 4.89
CA PHE A 160 29.00 -12.87 4.30
C PHE A 160 29.96 -12.12 5.20
N SER A 161 29.44 -11.33 6.15
CA SER A 161 30.33 -10.54 7.00
C SER A 161 30.98 -11.38 8.10
N THR A 162 32.31 -11.29 8.18
CA THR A 162 33.14 -11.79 9.29
C THR A 162 32.72 -11.20 10.64
N LEU A 163 31.94 -10.11 10.63
CA LEU A 163 31.32 -9.44 11.78
C LEU A 163 30.37 -10.34 12.59
N THR A 164 29.89 -11.45 12.00
CA THR A 164 29.03 -12.42 12.69
C THR A 164 29.77 -13.43 13.57
N THR A 165 31.11 -13.37 13.63
CA THR A 165 31.93 -14.25 14.49
C THR A 165 31.57 -14.14 15.97
N LYS A 166 30.95 -13.03 16.42
CA LYS A 166 30.47 -12.84 17.80
C LYS A 166 29.09 -13.46 18.09
N LEU A 167 28.34 -13.90 17.07
CA LEU A 167 26.99 -14.45 17.24
C LEU A 167 27.00 -15.98 17.28
N SER A 168 26.28 -16.57 18.24
CA SER A 168 26.14 -18.03 18.32
C SER A 168 25.45 -18.59 17.05
N ARG A 169 25.80 -19.84 16.69
CA ARG A 169 25.14 -20.54 15.56
C ARG A 169 23.62 -20.59 15.70
N LYS A 170 23.12 -20.71 16.94
CA LYS A 170 21.67 -20.75 17.25
C LYS A 170 21.02 -19.39 16.96
N THR A 171 21.63 -18.29 17.40
CA THR A 171 21.13 -16.92 17.17
C THR A 171 21.12 -16.58 15.68
N ARG A 172 22.18 -16.95 14.94
CA ARG A 172 22.25 -16.72 13.49
C ARG A 172 21.12 -17.43 12.73
N LYS A 173 20.83 -18.69 13.07
CA LYS A 173 19.72 -19.46 12.47
C LYS A 173 18.36 -18.81 12.75
N MET A 174 18.16 -18.25 13.94
CA MET A 174 16.94 -17.52 14.27
C MET A 174 16.81 -16.22 13.49
N GLN A 175 17.87 -15.43 13.35
CA GLN A 175 17.87 -14.19 12.57
C GLN A 175 17.55 -14.45 11.09
N ALA A 176 18.11 -15.50 10.49
CA ALA A 176 17.82 -15.88 9.12
C ALA A 176 16.34 -16.26 8.91
N LYS A 177 15.77 -17.08 9.81
CA LYS A 177 14.34 -17.43 9.76
C LYS A 177 13.44 -16.20 9.87
N LEU A 178 13.79 -15.28 10.76
CA LEU A 178 13.02 -14.06 10.94
C LEU A 178 13.11 -13.12 9.73
N LEU A 179 14.25 -13.07 9.04
CA LEU A 179 14.39 -12.30 7.80
C LEU A 179 13.50 -12.87 6.69
N VAL A 180 13.48 -14.19 6.53
CA VAL A 180 12.55 -14.87 5.60
C VAL A 180 11.09 -14.55 5.95
N ALA A 181 10.74 -14.56 7.23
CA ALA A 181 9.39 -14.20 7.68
C ALA A 181 9.02 -12.75 7.31
N LEU A 182 9.96 -11.79 7.44
CA LEU A 182 9.71 -10.40 7.04
C LEU A 182 9.53 -10.25 5.53
N VAL A 183 10.36 -10.92 4.74
CA VAL A 183 10.21 -10.92 3.28
C VAL A 183 8.85 -11.49 2.89
N ALA A 184 8.40 -12.56 3.54
CA ALA A 184 7.07 -13.12 3.33
C ALA A 184 5.94 -12.15 3.74
N GLN A 185 6.08 -11.46 4.88
CA GLN A 185 5.11 -10.45 5.34
C GLN A 185 4.95 -9.29 4.36
N PHE A 186 6.01 -8.92 3.63
CA PHE A 186 5.93 -7.93 2.58
C PHE A 186 5.39 -8.52 1.26
N ALA A 187 5.87 -9.69 0.85
CA ALA A 187 5.51 -10.32 -0.42
C ALA A 187 4.02 -10.69 -0.49
N ILE A 188 3.42 -11.17 0.59
CA ILE A 188 2.03 -11.64 0.59
C ILE A 188 1.04 -10.50 0.27
N PRO A 189 0.99 -9.38 1.01
CA PRO A 189 0.10 -8.26 0.69
C PRO A 189 0.41 -7.66 -0.69
N THR A 190 1.70 -7.59 -1.04
CA THR A 190 2.18 -7.03 -2.29
C THR A 190 1.65 -7.80 -3.50
N THR A 191 1.76 -9.12 -3.49
CA THR A 191 1.22 -9.99 -4.54
C THR A 191 -0.30 -9.90 -4.61
N LEU A 192 -0.99 -9.89 -3.47
CA LEU A 192 -2.45 -9.75 -3.41
C LEU A 192 -2.95 -8.42 -3.98
N CYS A 193 -2.16 -7.34 -3.90
CA CYS A 193 -2.49 -6.05 -4.50
C CYS A 193 -2.07 -5.94 -5.98
N TYR A 194 -0.86 -6.38 -6.35
CA TYR A 194 -0.35 -6.24 -7.71
C TYR A 194 -0.97 -7.22 -8.70
N CYS A 195 -1.32 -8.44 -8.30
CA CYS A 195 -1.94 -9.39 -9.22
C CYS A 195 -3.26 -8.85 -9.82
N PRO A 196 -4.21 -8.31 -9.02
CA PRO A 196 -5.37 -7.62 -9.56
C PRO A 196 -4.98 -6.44 -10.45
N MET A 197 -4.08 -5.55 -10.00
CA MET A 197 -3.66 -4.38 -10.79
C MET A 197 -3.04 -4.76 -12.14
N ALA A 198 -2.22 -5.80 -12.20
CA ALA A 198 -1.60 -6.29 -13.43
C ALA A 198 -2.64 -6.88 -14.39
N TYR A 199 -3.56 -7.70 -13.88
CA TYR A 199 -4.70 -8.20 -14.65
C TYR A 199 -5.55 -7.05 -15.22
N PHE A 200 -5.78 -5.99 -14.42
CA PHE A 200 -6.50 -4.80 -14.86
C PHE A 200 -5.75 -4.00 -15.93
N ALA A 201 -4.44 -3.80 -15.77
CA ALA A 201 -3.63 -3.13 -16.79
C ALA A 201 -3.70 -3.88 -18.13
N ILE A 202 -3.60 -5.21 -18.10
CA ILE A 202 -3.69 -6.05 -19.31
C ILE A 202 -5.07 -5.95 -19.95
N THR A 203 -6.16 -6.08 -19.18
CA THR A 203 -7.53 -6.02 -19.74
C THR A 203 -7.88 -4.65 -20.31
N THR A 204 -7.38 -3.57 -19.72
CA THR A 204 -7.53 -2.20 -20.24
C THR A 204 -6.75 -2.01 -21.54
N LEU A 205 -5.49 -2.47 -21.60
CA LEU A 205 -4.67 -2.40 -22.82
C LEU A 205 -5.27 -3.20 -23.99
N VAL A 206 -5.90 -4.33 -23.69
CA VAL A 206 -6.52 -5.22 -24.69
C VAL A 206 -7.96 -4.78 -25.03
N ASN A 207 -8.50 -3.74 -24.37
CA ASN A 207 -9.89 -3.27 -24.52
C ASN A 207 -10.93 -4.41 -24.41
N HIS A 208 -10.65 -5.41 -23.57
CA HIS A 208 -11.52 -6.58 -23.39
C HIS A 208 -12.08 -6.61 -21.98
N TYR A 209 -13.34 -6.17 -21.85
CA TYR A 209 -14.04 -6.06 -20.57
C TYR A 209 -15.01 -7.22 -20.40
N TRP A 210 -14.65 -8.21 -19.57
CA TRP A 210 -15.48 -9.37 -19.25
C TRP A 210 -16.82 -9.01 -18.58
N GLN A 211 -16.95 -7.78 -18.07
CA GLN A 211 -18.12 -7.26 -17.36
C GLN A 211 -19.28 -6.87 -18.28
N CYS A 212 -19.05 -6.82 -19.59
CA CYS A 212 -20.02 -6.38 -20.60
C CYS A 212 -20.68 -7.50 -21.42
N LYS A 213 -20.36 -8.77 -21.14
CA LYS A 213 -21.09 -9.94 -21.64
C LYS A 213 -21.98 -10.50 -20.55
#